data_AF-A0A3D9HA37-F1
#
_entry.id   AF-A0A3D9HA37-F1
#
_cell.length_a   1.000
_cell.length_b   1.000
_cell.length_c   1.000
_cell.angle_alpha   90.00
_cell.angle_beta   90.00
_cell.angle_gamma   90.00
#
_symmetry.space_group_name_H-M   'P 1'
#
loop_
_entity.id
_entity.type
_entity.pdbx_description
1 polymer ?
#
loop_
_entity_poly.entity_id
_entity_poly.type
_entity_poly.pdbx_seq_one_letter_code
_entity_poly.pdbx_strand_id
1 'polypeptide(L)' 'MNLPQKILAEISVVTRDIEENYPELQQHLDETWSTLPHGSNDSNSLNEKDLKNYLNELKAIRDKYKEEH' A
#
# COMPACT_ATOMS: atom_id res chain seq x y z
N MET A 1 -17.18 -13.16 -5.22
CA MET A 1 -15.91 -12.69 -4.61
C MET A 1 -15.94 -11.17 -4.65
N ASN A 2 -15.89 -10.48 -3.52
CA ASN A 2 -16.01 -9.02 -3.47
C ASN A 2 -14.72 -8.37 -3.98
N LEU A 3 -14.80 -7.49 -4.99
CA LEU A 3 -13.65 -6.75 -5.53
C LEU A 3 -12.75 -6.10 -4.46
N PRO A 4 -13.28 -5.43 -3.42
CA PRO A 4 -12.44 -4.80 -2.38
C PRO A 4 -11.58 -5.81 -1.62
N GLN A 5 -12.07 -7.04 -1.40
CA GLN A 5 -11.28 -8.07 -0.72
C GLN A 5 -10.09 -8.55 -1.57
N LYS A 6 -10.24 -8.57 -2.89
CA LYS A 6 -9.14 -8.92 -3.80
C LYS A 6 -8.06 -7.85 -3.81
N ILE A 7 -8.46 -6.57 -3.81
CA ILE A 7 -7.50 -5.45 -3.79
C ILE A 7 -6.77 -5.40 -2.45
N LEU A 8 -7.48 -5.61 -1.33
CA LEU A 8 -6.85 -5.71 0.00
C LEU A 8 -5.86 -6.87 0.06
N ALA A 9 -6.19 -8.03 -0.50
CA ALA A 9 -5.26 -9.16 -0.58
C ALA A 9 -4.01 -8.82 -1.43
N GLU A 10 -4.19 -8.14 -2.57
CA GLU A 10 -3.06 -7.69 -3.38
C GLU A 10 -2.20 -6.64 -2.65
N ILE A 11 -2.81 -5.72 -1.92
CA ILE A 11 -2.09 -4.75 -1.07
C ILE A 11 -1.24 -5.51 -0.06
N SER A 12 -1.81 -6.44 0.71
CA SER A 12 -1.06 -7.21 1.70
C SER A 12 0.09 -8.02 1.09
N VAL A 13 -0.10 -8.58 -0.11
CA VAL A 13 0.96 -9.30 -0.83
C VAL A 13 2.07 -8.36 -1.27
N VAL A 14 1.74 -7.20 -1.85
CA VAL A 14 2.74 -6.22 -2.31
C VAL A 14 3.47 -5.60 -1.12
N THR A 15 2.76 -5.25 -0.05
CA THR A 15 3.38 -4.77 1.19
C THR A 15 4.36 -5.81 1.71
N ARG A 16 3.95 -7.07 1.86
CA ARG A 16 4.84 -8.12 2.35
C ARG A 16 6.04 -8.40 1.43
N ASP A 17 5.85 -8.32 0.12
CA ASP A 17 6.94 -8.38 -0.88
C ASP A 17 7.94 -7.23 -0.67
N ILE A 18 7.43 -6.03 -0.35
CA ILE A 18 8.24 -4.86 0.02
C ILE A 18 8.96 -5.08 1.35
N GLU A 19 8.28 -5.62 2.38
CA GLU A 19 8.91 -5.91 3.67
C GLU A 19 10.02 -6.96 3.56
N GLU A 20 9.83 -7.99 2.74
CA GLU A 20 10.80 -9.09 2.60
C GLU A 20 11.96 -8.76 1.65
N ASN A 21 11.72 -7.97 0.59
CA ASN A 21 12.74 -7.71 -0.44
C ASN A 21 13.29 -6.27 -0.42
N TYR A 22 12.56 -5.30 0.14
CA TYR A 22 12.88 -3.88 0.13
C TYR A 22 12.70 -3.26 1.54
N PRO A 23 13.48 -3.69 2.54
CA PRO A 23 13.36 -3.19 3.92
C PRO A 23 13.54 -1.66 4.03
N GLU A 24 14.30 -1.05 3.11
CA GLU A 24 14.47 0.41 3.02
C GLU A 24 13.15 1.11 2.66
N LEU A 25 12.39 0.54 1.71
CA LEU A 25 11.06 1.03 1.35
C LEU A 25 10.06 0.88 2.49
N GLN A 26 10.16 -0.23 3.23
CA GLN A 26 9.33 -0.45 4.41
C GLN A 26 9.59 0.61 5.49
N GLN A 27 10.86 0.97 5.76
CA GLN A 27 11.19 2.06 6.68
C GLN A 27 10.60 3.40 6.23
N HIS A 28 10.74 3.75 4.94
CA HIS A 28 10.14 4.98 4.41
C HIS A 28 8.62 4.99 4.50
N LEU A 29 7.97 3.85 4.26
CA LEU A 29 6.53 3.71 4.42
C LEU A 29 6.12 3.83 5.89
N ASP A 30 6.79 3.18 6.83
CA ASP A 30 6.46 3.23 8.26
C ASP A 30 6.60 4.67 8.81
N GLU A 31 7.66 5.39 8.43
CA GLU A 31 7.86 6.80 8.78
C GLU A 31 6.77 7.71 8.19
N THR A 32 6.38 7.46 6.94
CA THR A 32 5.31 8.20 6.26
C THR A 32 3.93 7.86 6.84
N TRP A 33 3.71 6.62 7.25
CA TRP A 33 2.48 6.13 7.85
C TRP A 33 2.32 6.59 9.30
N SER A 34 3.43 6.73 10.03
CA SER A 34 3.45 7.32 11.37
C SER A 34 3.20 8.83 11.36
N THR A 35 3.45 9.51 10.25
CA THR A 35 3.21 10.95 10.08
C THR A 35 1.88 11.26 9.40
N LEU A 36 1.30 10.30 8.68
CA LEU A 36 -0.08 10.37 8.21
C LEU A 36 -1.04 10.07 9.37
N PRO A 37 -2.02 10.94 9.64
CA PRO A 37 -3.06 10.65 10.63
C PRO A 37 -3.91 9.49 10.11
N HIS A 38 -3.54 8.26 10.46
CA HIS A 38 -4.37 7.11 10.15
C HIS A 38 -5.65 7.17 10.98
N GLY A 39 -6.75 7.50 10.29
CA GLY A 39 -8.08 7.06 10.70
C GLY A 39 -8.95 8.14 11.35
N SER A 40 -9.34 9.16 10.57
CA SER A 40 -10.74 9.58 10.68
C SER A 40 -11.59 8.38 10.29
N ASN A 41 -12.11 7.70 11.30
CA ASN A 41 -13.08 6.61 11.23
C ASN A 41 -14.42 7.06 10.63
N ASP A 42 -14.41 7.72 9.47
CA ASP A 42 -15.62 7.90 8.66
C ASP A 42 -15.85 6.62 7.87
N SER A 43 -16.36 5.63 8.61
CA SER A 43 -17.03 4.46 8.09
C SER A 43 -18.18 4.90 7.18
N ASN A 44 -17.93 5.17 5.90
CA ASN A 44 -19.06 5.20 4.97
C ASN A 44 -18.81 4.81 3.52
N SER A 45 -17.58 4.57 3.09
CA SER A 45 -17.24 3.73 1.93
C SER A 45 -15.74 3.84 1.71
N LEU A 46 -14.96 2.85 2.15
CA LEU A 46 -13.66 2.61 1.53
C LEU A 46 -13.94 2.32 0.06
N ASN A 47 -13.92 3.38 -0.77
CA ASN A 47 -14.25 3.25 -2.17
C ASN A 47 -13.19 2.37 -2.80
N GLU A 48 -13.63 1.43 -3.64
CA GLU A 48 -12.74 0.57 -4.41
C GLU A 48 -11.66 1.37 -5.16
N LYS A 49 -11.98 2.60 -5.56
CA LYS A 49 -11.05 3.55 -6.15
C LYS A 49 -9.89 3.90 -5.23
N ASP A 50 -10.14 4.21 -3.96
CA ASP A 50 -9.07 4.55 -3.00
C ASP A 50 -8.15 3.36 -2.76
N LEU A 51 -8.73 2.16 -2.61
CA LEU A 51 -7.96 0.92 -2.47
C LEU A 51 -7.11 0.63 -3.71
N LYS A 52 -7.68 0.81 -4.91
CA LYS A 52 -6.93 0.65 -6.17
C LYS A 52 -5.84 1.70 -6.32
N ASN A 53 -6.10 2.93 -5.92
CA ASN A 53 -5.13 4.01 -6.02
C ASN A 53 -3.94 3.73 -5.10
N TYR A 54 -4.23 3.35 -3.85
CA TYR A 54 -3.21 2.95 -2.89
C TYR A 54 -2.37 1.76 -3.37
N LEU A 55 -3.01 0.73 -3.93
CA LEU A 55 -2.30 -0.41 -4.52
C LEU A 55 -1.40 0.01 -5.69
N ASN A 56 -1.86 0.92 -6.55
CA ASN A 56 -1.07 1.44 -7.66
C ASN A 56 0.13 2.26 -7.18
N GLU A 57 -0.04 3.09 -6.15
CA GLU A 57 1.05 3.85 -5.56
C GLU A 57 2.12 2.91 -4.98
N LEU A 58 1.71 1.91 -4.19
CA LEU A 58 2.62 0.89 -3.67
C LEU A 58 3.40 0.17 -4.78
N LYS A 59 2.69 -0.26 -5.84
CA LYS A 59 3.31 -0.92 -6.99
C LYS A 59 4.28 0.02 -7.71
N ALA A 60 3.92 1.27 -7.94
CA ALA A 60 4.75 2.25 -8.63
C ALA A 60 6.02 2.58 -7.84
N ILE A 61 5.92 2.73 -6.52
CA ILE A 61 7.05 2.94 -5.63
C ILE A 61 8.00 1.73 -5.69
N ARG A 62 7.45 0.51 -5.56
CA ARG A 62 8.23 -0.73 -5.67
C ARG A 62 8.91 -0.86 -7.04
N ASP A 63 8.20 -0.57 -8.13
CA ASP A 63 8.75 -0.67 -9.48
C ASP A 63 9.87 0.34 -9.72
N LYS A 64 9.69 1.59 -9.29
CA LYS A 64 10.77 2.60 -9.35
C LYS A 64 12.01 2.15 -8.59
N TYR A 65 11.84 1.61 -7.39
CA TYR A 65 12.96 1.06 -6.62
C TYR A 65 13.62 -0.13 -7.31
N LYS A 66 12.84 -1.00 -7.98
CA LYS A 66 13.36 -2.11 -8.80
C LYS A 66 14.09 -1.65 -10.07
N GLU A 67 13.75 -0.49 -10.61
CA GLU A 67 14.43 0.06 -11.79
C GLU A 67 15.69 0.83 -11.41
N GLU A 68 15.72 1.46 -10.23
CA GLU A 68 16.90 2.20 -9.73
C GLU A 68 17.96 1.30 -9.07
N HIS A 69 17.64 0.05 -8.70
CA HIS A 69 18.55 -0.93 -8.08
C HIS A 69 18.66 -2.23 -8.88
#